data_AF-A0A976X9Z6-F1
#
_entry.id   AF-A0A976X9Z6-F1
#
_cell.length_a   1.000
_cell.length_b   1.000
_cell.length_c   1.000
_cell.angle_alpha   90.00
_cell.angle_beta   90.00
_cell.angle_gamma   90.00
#
_symmetry.space_group_name_H-M   'P 1'
#
loop_
_entity.id
_entity.type
_entity.pdbx_description
1 polymer ?
#
loop_
_entity_poly.entity_id
_entity_poly.type
_entity_poly.pdbx_seq_one_letter_code
_entity_poly.pdbx_strand_id
1 'polypeptide(L)'
;MNVTLYKKLVCWQCTRTGELFDKHEIAHAIIPDISADEHSADLARVKELGYLQAPVVTVEIDDDLKRQIPADEVVFETITKNELARKMITGLRTEGFAHWSGLNPDNIEALAAIKSLVPQLA
;
A
#
# COMPACT_ATOMS: atom_id res chain seq x y z
N MET A 1 6.98 5.79 6.33
CA MET A 1 6.01 5.39 5.29
C MET A 1 4.62 5.42 5.91
N ASN A 2 3.61 5.92 5.20
CA ASN A 2 2.23 5.94 5.70
C ASN A 2 1.36 5.00 4.86
N VAL A 3 0.99 3.84 5.43
CA VAL A 3 0.11 2.85 4.80
C VAL A 3 -1.27 2.96 5.44
N THR A 4 -2.33 3.12 4.65
CA THR A 4 -3.71 3.12 5.14
C THR A 4 -4.49 1.99 4.48
N LEU A 5 -5.10 1.12 5.29
CA LEU A 5 -6.00 0.06 4.87
C LEU A 5 -7.46 0.48 5.13
N TYR A 6 -8.20 0.77 4.06
CA TYR A 6 -9.63 1.04 4.11
C TYR A 6 -10.40 -0.27 4.02
N LYS A 7 -11.14 -0.59 5.09
CA LYS A 7 -11.92 -1.82 5.21
C LYS A 7 -13.41 -1.52 5.09
N LYS A 8 -14.18 -2.58 4.89
CA LYS A 8 -15.64 -2.58 5.06
C LYS A 8 -15.99 -3.62 6.11
N LEU A 9 -17.09 -3.42 6.83
CA LEU A 9 -17.62 -4.42 7.77
C LEU A 9 -17.75 -5.81 7.13
N VAL A 10 -17.38 -6.85 7.89
CA VAL A 10 -17.51 -8.27 7.51
C VAL A 10 -16.84 -8.59 6.15
N CYS A 11 -15.59 -8.15 5.99
CA CYS A 11 -14.81 -8.35 4.77
C CYS A 11 -13.59 -9.25 5.03
N TRP A 12 -13.64 -10.52 4.59
CA TRP A 12 -12.56 -11.48 4.83
C TRP A 12 -11.25 -11.07 4.13
N GLN A 13 -11.34 -10.50 2.93
CA GLN A 13 -10.17 -9.98 2.22
C GLN A 13 -9.50 -8.85 2.99
N CYS A 14 -10.31 -7.98 3.60
CA CYS A 14 -9.82 -6.87 4.41
C CYS A 14 -9.11 -7.36 5.68
N THR A 15 -9.64 -8.39 6.34
CA THR A 15 -8.97 -9.05 7.47
C THR A 15 -7.65 -9.66 7.04
N ARG A 16 -7.64 -10.41 5.93
CA ARG A 16 -6.44 -11.08 5.43
C ARG A 16 -5.34 -10.10 5.01
N THR A 17 -5.70 -8.97 4.41
CA THR A 17 -4.75 -7.92 4.08
C THR A 17 -4.08 -7.35 5.34
N GLY A 18 -4.85 -7.08 6.40
CA GLY A 18 -4.31 -6.63 7.69
C GLY A 18 -3.35 -7.65 8.31
N GLU A 19 -3.74 -8.92 8.37
CA GLU A 19 -2.88 -10.01 8.86
C GLU A 19 -1.55 -10.12 8.10
N LEU A 20 -1.57 -9.89 6.78
CA LEU A 20 -0.35 -9.89 5.98
C LEU A 20 0.53 -8.68 6.28
N PHE A 21 -0.04 -7.50 6.48
CA PHE A 21 0.74 -6.35 6.93
C PHE A 21 1.40 -6.61 8.28
N ASP A 22 0.65 -7.17 9.24
CA ASP A 22 1.17 -7.54 10.56
C ASP A 22 2.31 -8.56 10.45
N LYS A 23 2.14 -9.59 9.60
CA LYS A 23 3.17 -10.61 9.36
C LYS A 23 4.48 -10.04 8.82
N HIS A 24 4.40 -9.01 7.97
CA HIS A 24 5.55 -8.33 7.40
C HIS A 24 6.02 -7.12 8.22
N GLU A 25 5.44 -6.93 9.41
CA GLU A 25 5.73 -5.82 10.33
C GLU A 25 5.57 -4.45 9.66
N ILE A 26 4.63 -4.32 8.73
CA ILE A 26 4.38 -3.06 8.03
C ILE A 26 3.46 -2.20 8.90
N ALA A 27 3.97 -1.07 9.38
CA ALA A 27 3.17 -0.08 10.09
C ALA A 27 2.04 0.43 9.18
N HIS A 28 0.80 0.29 9.63
CA HIS A 28 -0.37 0.69 8.86
C HIS A 28 -1.50 1.20 9.74
N ALA A 29 -2.21 2.21 9.24
CA ALA A 29 -3.47 2.68 9.80
C ALA A 29 -4.63 1.85 9.24
N ILE A 30 -5.59 1.49 10.09
CA ILE A 30 -6.78 0.75 9.70
C ILE A 30 -8.00 1.66 9.84
N ILE A 31 -8.72 1.86 8.74
CA ILE A 31 -10.08 2.41 8.76
C ILE A 31 -11.05 1.23 8.77
N PRO A 32 -11.72 0.94 9.91
CA PRO A 32 -12.47 -0.31 10.10
C PRO A 32 -13.72 -0.42 9.22
N ASP A 33 -14.40 0.70 8.96
CA ASP A 33 -15.51 0.75 8.02
C ASP A 33 -15.53 2.07 7.22
N ILE A 34 -15.13 2.00 5.96
CA ILE A 34 -15.09 3.14 5.04
C ILE A 34 -16.49 3.64 4.64
N SER A 35 -17.54 2.88 4.93
CA SER A 35 -18.93 3.32 4.69
C SER A 35 -19.55 4.14 5.81
N ALA A 36 -18.88 4.28 6.96
CA ALA A 36 -19.38 5.09 8.05
C ALA A 36 -19.31 6.59 7.70
N ASP A 37 -20.27 7.37 8.18
CA ASP A 37 -20.39 8.81 7.87
C ASP A 37 -19.16 9.62 8.31
N GLU A 38 -18.50 9.20 9.41
CA GLU A 38 -17.28 9.81 9.92
C GLU A 38 -16.07 9.66 8.97
N HIS A 39 -16.11 8.70 8.06
CA HIS A 39 -15.09 8.44 7.04
C HIS A 39 -15.50 8.92 5.64
N SER A 40 -16.48 9.81 5.54
CA SER A 40 -16.98 10.33 4.26
C SER A 40 -15.90 11.00 3.40
N ALA A 41 -14.94 11.69 4.01
CA ALA A 41 -13.80 12.28 3.31
C ALA A 41 -12.86 11.21 2.72
N ASP A 42 -12.57 10.16 3.49
CA ASP A 42 -11.77 9.02 3.04
C ASP A 42 -12.48 8.27 1.91
N LEU A 43 -13.79 8.08 2.02
CA LEU A 43 -14.62 7.47 0.98
C LEU A 43 -14.60 8.29 -0.32
N ALA A 44 -14.65 9.62 -0.22
CA ALA A 44 -14.53 10.51 -1.39
C ALA A 44 -13.17 10.33 -2.07
N ARG A 45 -12.08 10.34 -1.28
CA ARG A 45 -10.73 10.11 -1.78
C ARG A 45 -10.58 8.74 -2.48
N VAL A 46 -11.10 7.67 -1.88
CA VAL A 46 -11.07 6.32 -2.47
C VAL A 46 -11.86 6.25 -3.77
N LYS A 47 -12.99 6.96 -3.88
CA LYS A 47 -13.77 7.07 -5.12
C LYS A 47 -13.06 7.87 -6.20
N GLU A 48 -12.35 8.94 -5.84
CA GLU A 48 -11.52 9.72 -6.79
C GLU A 48 -10.40 8.87 -7.39
N LEU A 49 -9.84 7.93 -6.61
CA LEU A 49 -8.89 6.92 -7.11
C LEU A 49 -9.55 5.86 -8.01
N GLY A 50 -10.86 5.92 -8.22
CA GLY A 50 -11.62 5.03 -9.10
C GLY A 50 -12.05 3.71 -8.44
N TYR A 51 -11.92 3.57 -7.13
CA TYR A 51 -12.29 2.33 -6.44
C TYR A 51 -13.74 2.31 -5.97
N LEU A 52 -14.39 1.16 -6.18
CA LEU A 52 -15.78 0.91 -5.77
C LEU A 52 -15.90 -0.21 -4.73
N GLN A 53 -14.81 -0.93 -4.45
CA GLN A 53 -14.79 -2.13 -3.62
C GLN A 53 -13.66 -2.03 -2.60
N ALA A 54 -13.92 -2.47 -1.36
CA ALA A 54 -12.91 -2.66 -0.32
C ALA A 54 -12.37 -4.10 -0.36
N PRO A 55 -11.13 -4.38 0.11
CA PRO A 55 -10.21 -3.43 0.73
C PRO A 55 -9.56 -2.50 -0.28
N VAL A 56 -9.26 -1.28 0.13
CA VAL A 56 -8.37 -0.36 -0.61
C VAL A 56 -7.18 -0.06 0.26
N VAL A 57 -5.99 -0.06 -0.33
CA VAL A 57 -4.77 0.36 0.35
C VAL A 57 -4.19 1.56 -0.36
N THR A 58 -3.80 2.56 0.41
CA THR A 58 -2.99 3.68 -0.04
C THR A 58 -1.66 3.68 0.70
N VAL A 59 -0.59 4.03 0.00
CA VAL A 59 0.75 4.14 0.53
C VAL A 59 1.32 5.49 0.12
N GLU A 60 1.75 6.25 1.11
CA GLU A 60 2.38 7.56 0.93
C GLU A 60 3.78 7.54 1.55
N ILE A 61 4.75 8.14 0.86
CA ILE A 61 6.11 8.29 1.34
C ILE A 61 6.60 9.71 1.11
N ASP A 62 7.41 10.22 2.04
CA ASP A 62 7.97 11.56 1.94
C ASP A 62 8.93 11.69 0.75
N ASP A 63 9.02 12.90 0.20
CA ASP A 63 9.87 13.22 -0.95
C ASP A 63 11.36 12.90 -0.72
N ASP A 64 11.82 12.98 0.52
CA ASP A 64 13.21 12.65 0.86
C ASP A 64 13.45 11.14 0.94
N LEU A 65 12.42 10.37 1.29
CA LEU A 65 12.49 8.91 1.38
C LEU A 65 12.31 8.25 0.02
N LYS A 66 11.46 8.81 -0.86
CA LYS A 66 11.25 8.25 -2.21
C LYS A 66 12.52 8.30 -3.08
N ARG A 67 13.40 9.29 -2.86
CA ARG A 67 14.71 9.39 -3.52
C ARG A 67 15.70 8.30 -3.08
N GLN A 68 15.45 7.67 -1.94
CA GLN A 68 16.27 6.56 -1.42
C GLN A 68 15.82 5.20 -1.98
N ILE A 69 14.66 5.13 -2.64
CA ILE A 69 14.22 3.91 -3.34
C ILE A 69 15.10 3.72 -4.58
N PRO A 70 15.77 2.57 -4.73
CA PRO A 70 16.70 2.34 -5.84
C PRO A 70 16.01 2.52 -7.19
N ALA A 71 16.71 3.18 -8.12
CA ALA A 71 16.20 3.39 -9.47
C ALA A 71 16.46 2.20 -10.42
N ASP A 72 17.36 1.29 -10.02
CA ASP A 72 17.85 0.19 -10.82
C ASP A 72 16.76 -0.87 -11.06
N GLU A 73 16.43 -1.09 -12.34
CA GLU A 73 15.44 -2.06 -12.78
C GLU A 73 15.84 -3.50 -12.39
N VAL A 74 17.13 -3.83 -12.35
CA VAL A 74 17.64 -5.14 -11.91
C VAL A 74 17.34 -5.36 -10.43
N VAL A 75 17.42 -4.30 -9.62
CA VAL A 75 17.05 -4.34 -8.20
C VAL A 75 15.54 -4.60 -8.06
N PHE A 76 14.70 -3.95 -8.88
CA PHE A 76 13.27 -4.22 -8.88
C PHE A 76 12.90 -5.62 -9.37
N GLU A 77 13.61 -6.17 -10.36
CA GLU A 77 13.40 -7.55 -10.80
C GLU A 77 13.74 -8.57 -9.70
N THR A 78 14.72 -8.24 -8.86
CA THR A 78 15.14 -9.04 -7.72
C THR A 78 14.13 -8.95 -6.57
N ILE A 79 13.58 -7.75 -6.33
CA ILE A 79 12.58 -7.49 -5.28
C ILE A 79 11.23 -8.12 -5.63
N THR A 80 10.81 -8.03 -6.89
CA THR A 80 9.53 -8.59 -7.33
C THR A 80 9.54 -9.02 -8.80
N LYS A 81 9.03 -10.22 -9.04
CA LYS A 81 8.76 -10.74 -10.39
C LYS A 81 7.38 -10.36 -10.91
N ASN A 82 6.54 -9.76 -10.06
CA ASN A 82 5.17 -9.36 -10.41
C ASN A 82 5.17 -7.95 -11.01
N GLU A 83 4.67 -7.81 -12.24
CA GLU A 83 4.60 -6.53 -12.96
C GLU A 83 3.73 -5.47 -12.25
N LEU A 84 2.63 -5.88 -11.59
CA LEU A 84 1.77 -4.99 -10.81
C LEU A 84 2.51 -4.45 -9.59
N ALA A 85 3.27 -5.29 -8.90
CA ALA A 85 4.10 -4.86 -7.79
C ALA A 85 5.22 -3.92 -8.27
N ARG A 86 5.85 -4.19 -9.42
CA ARG A 86 6.84 -3.27 -10.03
C ARG A 86 6.23 -1.89 -10.33
N LYS A 87 5.00 -1.85 -10.87
CA LYS A 87 4.26 -0.61 -11.11
C LYS A 87 4.00 0.16 -9.82
N MET A 88 3.63 -0.54 -8.75
CA MET A 88 3.45 0.08 -7.44
C MET A 88 4.75 0.71 -6.91
N ILE A 89 5.86 -0.04 -6.89
CA ILE A 89 7.16 0.46 -6.46
C ILE A 89 7.59 1.67 -7.30
N THR A 90 7.33 1.62 -8.61
CA THR A 90 7.64 2.72 -9.53
C THR A 90 6.85 3.98 -9.16
N GLY A 91 5.53 3.85 -8.92
CA GLY A 91 4.68 4.97 -8.48
C GLY A 91 5.15 5.56 -7.15
N LEU A 92 5.53 4.73 -6.18
CA LEU A 92 6.14 5.20 -4.93
C LEU A 92 7.41 6.00 -5.19
N ARG A 93 8.32 5.50 -6.02
CA ARG A 93 9.57 6.19 -6.33
C ARG A 93 9.34 7.54 -7.03
N THR A 94 8.43 7.61 -8.01
CA THR A 94 8.23 8.80 -8.84
C THR A 94 7.30 9.82 -8.20
N GLU A 95 6.18 9.36 -7.66
CA GLU A 95 5.09 10.20 -7.17
C GLU A 95 5.07 10.29 -5.64
N GLY A 96 5.76 9.39 -4.94
CA GLY A 96 5.63 9.27 -3.49
C GLY A 96 4.31 8.62 -3.07
N PHE A 97 3.57 8.06 -4.03
CA PHE A 97 2.21 7.57 -3.82
C PHE A 97 1.99 6.28 -4.59
N ALA A 98 1.32 5.33 -3.94
CA ALA A 98 0.76 4.17 -4.62
C ALA A 98 -0.52 3.70 -3.94
N HIS A 99 -1.35 3.01 -4.71
CA HIS A 99 -2.61 2.48 -4.21
C HIS A 99 -3.02 1.23 -4.96
N TRP A 100 -3.82 0.38 -4.32
CA TRP A 100 -4.46 -0.77 -4.96
C TRP A 100 -5.74 -1.16 -4.24
N SER A 101 -6.59 -1.93 -4.92
CA SER A 101 -7.77 -2.56 -4.33
C SER A 101 -7.61 -4.07 -4.25
N GLY A 102 -8.28 -4.70 -3.29
CA GLY A 102 -8.30 -6.15 -3.10
C GLY A 102 -7.11 -6.68 -2.30
N LEU A 103 -7.18 -7.97 -1.98
CA LEU A 103 -6.07 -8.71 -1.37
C LEU A 103 -4.98 -8.93 -2.43
N ASN A 104 -3.81 -8.30 -2.24
CA ASN A 104 -2.68 -8.41 -3.16
C ASN A 104 -1.39 -8.71 -2.39
N PRO A 105 -1.05 -10.00 -2.17
CA PRO A 105 0.14 -10.40 -1.43
C PRO A 105 1.45 -9.90 -2.04
N ASP A 106 1.56 -9.92 -3.37
CA ASP A 106 2.78 -9.49 -4.07
C ASP A 106 3.09 -8.01 -3.83
N ASN A 107 2.05 -7.17 -3.79
CA ASN A 107 2.18 -5.77 -3.42
C ASN A 107 2.69 -5.59 -1.98
N ILE A 108 2.19 -6.41 -1.04
CA ILE A 108 2.59 -6.36 0.36
C ILE A 108 4.04 -6.84 0.53
N GLU A 109 4.43 -7.91 -0.16
CA GLU A 109 5.81 -8.40 -0.17
C GLU A 109 6.77 -7.37 -0.77
N ALA A 110 6.38 -6.70 -1.86
CA ALA A 110 7.14 -5.61 -2.45
C ALA A 110 7.35 -4.44 -1.47
N LEU A 111 6.31 -4.05 -0.72
CA LEU A 111 6.44 -3.02 0.32
C LEU A 111 7.38 -3.45 1.44
N ALA A 112 7.29 -4.70 1.88
CA ALA A 112 8.20 -5.25 2.89
C ALA A 112 9.66 -5.20 2.41
N ALA A 113 9.90 -5.52 1.14
CA ALA A 113 11.22 -5.44 0.54
C ALA A 113 11.74 -4.00 0.45
N ILE A 114 10.90 -3.03 0.04
CA ILE A 114 11.29 -1.61 0.05
C ILE A 114 11.62 -1.15 1.47
N LYS A 115 10.80 -1.52 2.46
CA LYS A 115 11.04 -1.21 3.88
C LYS A 115 12.40 -1.72 4.35
N SER A 116 12.78 -2.93 3.92
CA SER A 116 14.10 -3.52 4.23
C SER A 116 15.27 -2.73 3.60
N LEU A 117 15.07 -2.20 2.39
CA LEU A 117 16.09 -1.43 1.67
C LEU A 117 16.21 0.02 2.15
N VAL A 118 15.11 0.60 2.63
CA VAL A 118 15.07 1.94 3.20
C VAL A 118 14.53 1.82 4.63
N PRO A 119 15.39 1.49 5.62
CA PRO A 119 14.95 1.24 7.00
C PRO A 119 14.22 2.42 7.66
N GLN A 120 14.42 3.64 7.14
CA GLN A 120 13.71 4.86 7.56
C GLN A 120 12.21 4.85 7.19
N LEU A 121 11.75 3.88 6.40
CA LEU A 121 10.33 3.70 6.08
C LEU A 121 9.58 2.89 7.15
N ALA A 122 10.29 2.27 8.09
CA ALA A 122 9.72 1.40 9.12
C ALA A 122 8.86 2.15 10.16
#